data_AF-A0A169NFD3-F1
#
_entry.id   AF-A0A169NFD3-F1
#
_cell.length_a   1.000
_cell.length_b   1.000
_cell.length_c   1.000
_cell.angle_alpha   90.00
_cell.angle_beta   90.00
_cell.angle_gamma   90.00
#
_symmetry.space_group_name_H-M   'P 1'
#
loop_
_entity.id
_entity.type
_entity.pdbx_description
1 polymer ?
#
loop_
_entity_poly.entity_id
_entity_poly.type
_entity_poly.pdbx_seq_one_letter_code
_entity_poly.pdbx_strand_id
1 'polypeptide(L)'
;MNQFDVLPVTAMCRRVFERGDHVLIGVSTGNSYFNQERLGALLVWAERHFSLIDVMYVDTHIDTMLVACGLTPDEARRRTKGMLKDVRRRLRRALERVAASEHPRFRVRPLSEYETLPGYQEVLRRAEPDLARSGLLSRAAEEQVHDLLMSQTPGPPGSASAAQWSAGLAYLRAELPFLLNTPGILDVPSSVACYHKSMPVVRELFQGLGSLDRDPRQGFLVVRPPAPAPSAGSQPAAPPLPGRNTVTLTAQYDEISSDYTDVERVFSTYRGLIEVPSLLHALGPVEGASVLDIGCGSGAYARLLRQQGAARVLGVDLSPGMIDTARRLEEADPLGVRYEVHDAADMPVLGAFDVAVAVAVLHYADSRETLARMLRRVRSNLADGGRFLAYVGNPRLPSGTAQMNGLVVNRPDDPRDGDPSPLTIPTTPPTTLPARYWSCETIEAALGETGFGPVVWEPMKGVPSYAGEPVNLLLSARAETVPA
;
A
#
# COMPACT_ATOMS: atom_id res chain seq x y z
N MET A 1 -15.12 -26.45 18.40
CA MET A 1 -14.54 -25.28 19.09
C MET A 1 -14.42 -24.17 18.05
N ASN A 2 -15.21 -23.10 18.18
CA ASN A 2 -15.31 -22.04 17.17
C ASN A 2 -14.04 -21.19 17.17
N GLN A 3 -13.03 -21.64 16.44
CA GLN A 3 -11.77 -20.91 16.28
C GLN A 3 -11.98 -19.88 15.16
N PHE A 4 -11.61 -18.63 15.41
CA PHE A 4 -11.46 -17.62 14.36
C PHE A 4 -9.97 -17.36 14.17
N ASP A 5 -9.56 -17.10 12.95
CA ASP A 5 -8.28 -16.44 12.67
C ASP A 5 -8.44 -14.97 13.05
N VAL A 6 -7.73 -14.55 14.09
CA VAL A 6 -7.70 -13.17 14.57
C VAL A 6 -6.38 -12.54 14.16
N LEU A 7 -6.46 -11.55 13.27
CA LEU A 7 -5.31 -10.90 12.66
C LEU A 7 -5.30 -9.42 13.03
N PRO A 8 -4.51 -9.02 14.04
CA PRO A 8 -4.28 -7.60 14.32
C PRO A 8 -3.53 -6.94 13.18
N VAL A 9 -4.01 -5.79 12.73
CA VAL A 9 -3.47 -5.09 11.54
C VAL A 9 -2.06 -4.56 11.79
N THR A 10 -1.71 -4.21 13.03
CA THR A 10 -0.35 -3.83 13.45
C THR A 10 0.00 -4.40 14.83
N ALA A 11 1.27 -4.26 15.22
CA ALA A 11 1.72 -4.54 16.59
C ALA A 11 0.99 -3.68 17.64
N MET A 12 0.59 -2.45 17.29
CA MET A 12 -0.23 -1.62 18.20
C MET A 12 -1.64 -2.21 18.35
N CYS A 13 -2.29 -2.61 17.26
CA CYS A 13 -3.58 -3.29 17.32
C CYS A 13 -3.53 -4.56 18.17
N ARG A 14 -2.42 -5.31 18.10
CA ARG A 14 -2.18 -6.48 18.95
C ARG A 14 -2.15 -6.11 20.43
N ARG A 15 -1.41 -5.05 20.80
CA ARG A 15 -1.37 -4.57 22.20
C ARG A 15 -2.73 -4.10 22.72
N VAL A 16 -3.52 -3.43 21.88
CA VAL A 16 -4.88 -3.01 22.26
C VAL A 16 -5.79 -4.24 22.42
N PHE A 17 -5.68 -5.21 21.52
CA PHE A 17 -6.42 -6.47 21.61
C PHE A 17 -6.10 -7.25 22.89
N GLU A 18 -4.81 -7.36 23.25
CA GLU A 18 -4.35 -8.07 24.44
C GLU A 18 -4.86 -7.47 25.76
N ARG A 19 -5.29 -6.19 25.77
CA ARG A 19 -5.92 -5.58 26.96
C ARG A 19 -7.33 -6.12 27.24
N GLY A 20 -8.07 -6.52 26.20
CA GLY A 20 -9.41 -7.09 26.36
C GLY A 20 -10.46 -6.13 26.93
N ASP A 21 -10.27 -4.82 26.80
CA ASP A 21 -11.20 -3.83 27.37
C ASP A 21 -12.55 -3.82 26.63
N HIS A 22 -12.50 -3.56 25.32
CA HIS A 22 -13.70 -3.41 24.49
C HIS A 22 -13.47 -3.85 23.03
N VAL A 23 -14.51 -4.39 22.41
CA VAL A 23 -14.59 -4.65 20.96
C VAL A 23 -15.84 -4.02 20.35
N LEU A 24 -15.66 -3.39 19.19
CA LEU A 24 -16.75 -2.97 18.32
C LEU A 24 -16.87 -3.90 17.12
N ILE A 25 -17.98 -4.61 17.01
CA ILE A 25 -18.27 -5.54 15.92
C ILE A 25 -19.16 -4.84 14.88
N GLY A 26 -18.58 -4.52 13.71
CA GLY A 26 -19.31 -3.94 12.59
C GLY A 26 -20.07 -5.01 11.79
N VAL A 27 -21.39 -4.84 11.62
CA VAL A 27 -22.26 -5.74 10.86
C VAL A 27 -22.88 -4.99 9.69
N SER A 28 -22.41 -5.31 8.48
CA SER A 28 -22.94 -4.73 7.25
C SER A 28 -24.32 -5.32 6.91
N THR A 29 -25.31 -4.44 6.76
CA THR A 29 -26.69 -4.82 6.48
C THR A 29 -26.82 -5.39 5.07
N GLY A 30 -27.37 -6.61 4.96
CA GLY A 30 -27.53 -7.32 3.68
C GLY A 30 -26.34 -8.16 3.23
N ASN A 31 -25.24 -8.17 3.98
CA ASN A 31 -24.08 -9.00 3.68
C ASN A 31 -24.31 -10.46 4.13
N SER A 32 -24.18 -11.41 3.19
CA SER A 32 -24.40 -12.85 3.42
C SER A 32 -23.36 -13.48 4.35
N TYR A 33 -22.20 -12.84 4.53
CA TYR A 33 -21.19 -13.26 5.50
C TYR A 33 -21.77 -13.34 6.92
N PHE A 34 -22.59 -12.37 7.31
CA PHE A 34 -23.22 -12.29 8.64
C PHE A 34 -24.49 -13.14 8.70
N ASN A 35 -24.35 -14.43 8.45
CA ASN A 35 -25.40 -15.40 8.70
C ASN A 35 -25.54 -15.66 10.22
N GLN A 36 -26.66 -16.26 10.63
CA GLN A 36 -27.00 -16.44 12.05
C GLN A 36 -25.97 -17.30 12.81
N GLU A 37 -25.42 -18.34 12.17
CA GLU A 37 -24.41 -19.20 12.77
C GLU A 37 -23.11 -18.43 13.03
N ARG A 38 -22.63 -17.71 12.01
CA ARG A 38 -21.38 -16.95 12.09
C ARG A 38 -21.47 -15.80 13.07
N LEU A 39 -22.59 -15.09 13.10
CA LEU A 39 -22.85 -14.06 14.12
C LEU A 39 -22.82 -14.66 15.53
N GLY A 40 -23.50 -15.79 15.76
CA GLY A 40 -23.46 -16.47 17.06
C GLY A 40 -22.04 -16.87 17.47
N ALA A 41 -21.28 -17.47 16.54
CA ALA A 41 -19.88 -17.84 16.79
C ALA A 41 -19.00 -16.63 17.12
N LEU A 42 -19.16 -15.52 16.39
CA LEU A 42 -18.40 -14.30 16.59
C LEU A 42 -18.70 -13.65 17.95
N LEU A 43 -19.96 -13.67 18.38
CA LEU A 43 -20.35 -13.16 19.70
C LEU A 43 -19.79 -14.03 20.84
N VAL A 44 -19.79 -15.36 20.69
CA VAL A 44 -19.14 -16.27 21.66
C VAL A 44 -17.63 -16.03 21.72
N TRP A 45 -16.99 -15.77 20.57
CA TRP A 45 -15.58 -15.41 20.54
C TRP A 45 -15.34 -14.09 21.27
N ALA A 46 -16.13 -13.05 20.99
CA ALA A 46 -16.00 -11.74 21.61
C ALA A 46 -16.18 -11.80 23.14
N GLU A 47 -17.18 -12.56 23.62
CA GLU A 47 -17.45 -12.75 25.05
C GLU A 47 -16.24 -13.28 25.84
N ARG A 48 -15.41 -14.10 25.18
CA ARG A 48 -14.23 -14.73 25.80
C ARG A 48 -13.02 -13.82 25.88
N HIS A 49 -12.99 -12.76 25.06
CA HIS A 49 -11.79 -11.93 24.88
C HIS A 49 -11.98 -10.49 25.39
N PHE A 50 -13.22 -10.03 25.58
CA PHE A 50 -13.49 -8.62 25.89
C PHE A 50 -14.45 -8.45 27.07
N SER A 51 -14.21 -7.41 27.86
CA SER A 51 -15.02 -7.04 29.01
C SER A 51 -16.33 -6.35 28.61
N LEU A 52 -16.31 -5.58 27.52
CA LEU A 52 -17.47 -4.93 26.93
C LEU A 52 -17.51 -5.17 25.41
N ILE A 53 -18.71 -5.44 24.88
CA ILE A 53 -18.94 -5.77 23.47
C ILE A 53 -20.05 -4.89 22.92
N ASP A 54 -19.70 -4.02 21.98
CA ASP A 54 -20.67 -3.27 21.18
C ASP A 54 -20.79 -3.90 19.79
N VAL A 55 -22.02 -4.14 19.36
CA VAL A 55 -22.35 -4.61 18.00
C VAL A 55 -23.08 -3.49 17.28
N MET A 56 -22.44 -2.98 16.25
CA MET A 56 -22.97 -1.90 15.42
C MET A 56 -23.45 -2.47 14.10
N TYR A 57 -24.72 -2.24 13.75
CA TYR A 57 -25.22 -2.54 12.42
C TYR A 57 -25.55 -1.26 11.68
N VAL A 58 -25.21 -1.22 10.39
CA VAL A 58 -25.41 0.00 9.59
C VAL A 58 -26.87 0.10 9.19
N ASP A 59 -27.47 1.25 9.46
CA ASP A 59 -28.86 1.58 9.09
C ASP A 59 -29.01 2.92 8.37
N THR A 60 -27.93 3.69 8.25
CA THR A 60 -27.87 4.95 7.51
C THR A 60 -27.34 4.73 6.09
N HIS A 61 -27.67 5.64 5.17
CA HIS A 61 -27.21 5.69 3.77
C HIS A 61 -27.52 4.48 2.86
N ILE A 62 -28.20 3.43 3.35
CA ILE A 62 -28.54 2.21 2.57
C ILE A 62 -29.49 2.53 1.41
N ASP A 63 -30.54 3.28 1.67
CA ASP A 63 -31.54 3.64 0.66
C ASP A 63 -30.94 4.56 -0.41
N THR A 64 -30.11 5.52 0.00
CA THR A 64 -29.36 6.43 -0.88
C THR A 64 -28.43 5.64 -1.79
N MET A 65 -27.71 4.65 -1.24
CA MET A 65 -26.87 3.73 -2.01
C MET A 65 -27.69 2.90 -3.01
N LEU A 66 -28.82 2.35 -2.59
CA LEU A 66 -29.69 1.55 -3.47
C LEU A 66 -30.29 2.39 -4.61
N VAL A 67 -30.68 3.64 -4.34
CA VAL A 67 -31.12 4.58 -5.38
C VAL A 67 -29.99 4.89 -6.35
N ALA A 68 -28.77 5.12 -5.85
CA ALA A 68 -27.61 5.35 -6.70
C ALA A 68 -27.26 4.13 -7.57
N CYS A 69 -27.53 2.91 -7.08
CA CYS A 69 -27.43 1.66 -7.83
C CYS A 69 -28.63 1.40 -8.79
N GLY A 70 -29.53 2.36 -8.99
CA GLY A 70 -30.58 2.32 -10.01
C GLY A 70 -31.96 1.87 -9.54
N LEU A 71 -32.21 1.71 -8.23
CA LEU A 71 -33.56 1.45 -7.72
C LEU A 71 -34.37 2.75 -7.65
N THR A 72 -35.69 2.63 -7.83
CA THR A 72 -36.57 3.77 -7.51
C THR A 72 -36.57 4.05 -5.99
N PRO A 73 -36.81 5.29 -5.54
CA PRO A 73 -36.86 5.62 -4.11
C PRO A 73 -37.81 4.73 -3.30
N ASP A 74 -38.96 4.34 -3.87
CA ASP A 74 -39.92 3.45 -3.20
C ASP A 74 -39.43 2.00 -3.08
N GLU A 75 -38.73 1.49 -4.09
CA GLU A 75 -38.10 0.17 -4.03
C GLU A 75 -36.94 0.15 -3.05
N ALA A 76 -36.08 1.17 -3.08
CA ALA A 76 -34.96 1.33 -2.16
C ALA A 76 -35.45 1.39 -0.69
N ARG A 77 -36.49 2.17 -0.39
CA ARG A 77 -37.12 2.22 0.94
C ARG A 77 -37.65 0.86 1.39
N ARG A 78 -38.42 0.17 0.53
CA ARG A 78 -38.98 -1.15 0.84
C ARG A 78 -37.90 -2.20 1.09
N ARG A 79 -36.86 -2.22 0.24
CA ARG A 79 -35.73 -3.15 0.36
C ARG A 79 -34.91 -2.88 1.63
N THR A 80 -34.60 -1.62 1.91
CA THR A 80 -33.90 -1.19 3.15
C THR A 80 -34.66 -1.64 4.39
N LYS A 81 -35.98 -1.41 4.45
CA LYS A 81 -36.83 -1.86 5.56
C LYS A 81 -36.76 -3.39 5.75
N GLY A 82 -36.76 -4.15 4.66
CA GLY A 82 -36.60 -5.61 4.68
C GLY A 82 -35.24 -6.05 5.23
N MET A 83 -34.16 -5.47 4.74
CA MET A 83 -32.79 -5.78 5.17
C MET A 83 -32.58 -5.43 6.66
N LEU A 84 -33.09 -4.29 7.13
CA LEU A 84 -33.02 -3.90 8.54
C LEU A 84 -33.83 -4.82 9.45
N LYS A 85 -35.01 -5.26 9.02
CA LYS A 85 -35.81 -6.25 9.77
C LYS A 85 -35.04 -7.57 9.91
N ASP A 86 -34.36 -8.00 8.85
CA ASP A 86 -33.61 -9.25 8.84
C ASP A 86 -32.34 -9.19 9.70
N VAL A 87 -31.50 -8.15 9.56
CA VAL A 87 -30.27 -8.02 10.36
C VAL A 87 -30.60 -7.94 11.86
N ARG A 88 -31.62 -7.17 12.26
CA ARG A 88 -32.09 -7.10 13.65
C ARG A 88 -32.58 -8.45 14.16
N ARG A 89 -33.29 -9.22 13.33
CA ARG A 89 -33.72 -10.58 13.68
C ARG A 89 -32.54 -11.51 13.89
N ARG A 90 -31.56 -11.51 12.98
CA ARG A 90 -30.36 -12.35 13.08
C ARG A 90 -29.54 -12.01 14.33
N LEU A 91 -29.33 -10.73 14.61
CA LEU A 91 -28.63 -10.26 15.80
C LEU A 91 -29.34 -10.68 17.09
N ARG A 92 -30.66 -10.51 17.18
CA ARG A 92 -31.45 -10.98 18.33
C ARG A 92 -31.26 -12.48 18.57
N ARG A 93 -31.39 -13.29 17.51
CA ARG A 93 -31.21 -14.75 17.58
C ARG A 93 -29.77 -15.16 17.91
N ALA A 94 -28.78 -14.39 17.46
CA ALA A 94 -27.38 -14.65 17.77
C ALA A 94 -27.08 -14.35 19.26
N LEU A 95 -27.64 -13.27 19.80
CA LEU A 95 -27.52 -12.91 21.22
C LEU A 95 -28.19 -13.92 22.15
N GLU A 96 -29.35 -14.48 21.75
CA GLU A 96 -30.03 -15.56 22.49
C GLU A 96 -29.12 -16.78 22.74
N ARG A 97 -28.09 -17.00 21.90
CA ARG A 97 -27.14 -18.12 22.04
C ARG A 97 -25.99 -17.84 23.01
N VAL A 98 -25.73 -16.58 23.33
CA VAL A 98 -24.62 -16.15 24.20
C VAL A 98 -25.15 -15.71 25.57
N ALA A 99 -26.43 -15.35 25.66
CA ALA A 99 -27.08 -14.81 26.85
C ALA A 99 -27.73 -15.89 27.76
N ALA A 100 -26.95 -16.85 28.25
CA ALA A 100 -27.36 -17.67 29.41
C ALA A 100 -27.02 -17.00 30.77
N SER A 101 -26.14 -16.00 30.78
CA SER A 101 -25.82 -15.23 31.99
C SER A 101 -25.30 -13.83 31.63
N GLU A 102 -26.09 -12.82 32.03
CA GLU A 102 -25.75 -11.39 32.11
C GLU A 102 -25.70 -10.59 30.80
N HIS A 103 -26.79 -9.84 30.57
CA HIS A 103 -26.96 -8.81 29.54
C HIS A 103 -26.10 -7.52 29.62
N PRO A 104 -25.37 -7.14 30.70
CA PRO A 104 -24.76 -5.82 30.77
C PRO A 104 -23.51 -5.66 29.88
N ARG A 105 -22.90 -6.76 29.41
CA ARG A 105 -21.68 -6.73 28.59
C ARG A 105 -21.92 -6.54 27.09
N PHE A 106 -23.13 -6.80 26.60
CA PHE A 106 -23.47 -6.68 25.18
C PHE A 106 -24.37 -5.48 24.92
N ARG A 107 -23.95 -4.62 24.00
CA ARG A 107 -24.73 -3.47 23.53
C ARG A 107 -24.91 -3.60 22.03
N VAL A 108 -26.15 -3.58 21.55
CA VAL A 108 -26.43 -3.66 20.11
C VAL A 108 -27.18 -2.42 19.70
N ARG A 109 -26.58 -1.62 18.82
CA ARG A 109 -27.13 -0.34 18.40
C ARG A 109 -26.97 -0.14 16.89
N PRO A 110 -27.94 0.52 16.23
CA PRO A 110 -27.76 1.01 14.87
C PRO A 110 -26.67 2.09 14.82
N LEU A 111 -26.05 2.27 13.65
CA LEU A 111 -25.09 3.36 13.40
C LEU A 111 -25.71 4.74 13.68
N SER A 112 -26.96 4.94 13.27
CA SER A 112 -27.69 6.20 13.46
C SER A 112 -27.79 6.68 14.91
N GLU A 113 -27.80 5.77 15.89
CA GLU A 113 -27.81 6.14 17.31
C GLU A 113 -26.48 6.76 17.73
N TYR A 114 -25.35 6.26 17.22
CA TYR A 114 -24.03 6.80 17.55
C TYR A 114 -23.78 8.16 16.90
N GLU A 115 -24.38 8.42 15.74
CA GLU A 115 -24.28 9.72 15.07
C GLU A 115 -24.77 10.88 15.97
N THR A 116 -25.63 10.60 16.94
CA THR A 116 -26.12 11.61 17.90
C THR A 116 -25.16 11.89 19.06
N LEU A 117 -24.11 11.07 19.24
CA LEU A 117 -23.20 11.19 20.37
C LEU A 117 -22.22 12.35 20.18
N PRO A 118 -21.98 13.19 21.21
CA PRO A 118 -21.00 14.28 21.13
C PRO A 118 -19.60 13.82 20.75
N GLY A 119 -19.15 12.68 21.29
CA GLY A 119 -17.83 12.11 20.97
C GLY A 119 -17.70 11.70 19.50
N TYR A 120 -18.77 11.18 18.90
CA TYR A 120 -18.80 10.83 17.47
C TYR A 120 -18.68 12.09 16.60
N GLN A 121 -19.47 13.11 16.90
CA GLN A 121 -19.46 14.38 16.17
C GLN A 121 -18.12 15.11 16.29
N GLU A 122 -17.49 15.07 17.47
CA GLU A 122 -16.17 15.67 17.68
C GLU A 122 -15.08 14.96 16.86
N VAL A 123 -15.10 13.63 16.78
CA VAL A 123 -14.14 12.87 15.96
C VAL A 123 -14.32 13.22 14.48
N LEU A 124 -15.55 13.29 13.98
CA LEU A 124 -15.81 13.72 12.61
C LEU A 124 -15.31 15.14 12.34
N ARG A 125 -15.62 16.08 13.23
CA ARG A 125 -15.20 17.49 13.10
C ARG A 125 -13.68 17.64 13.06
N ARG A 126 -12.95 16.82 13.82
CA ARG A 126 -11.47 16.79 13.78
C ARG A 126 -10.93 16.15 12.53
N ALA A 127 -11.56 15.09 12.06
CA ALA A 127 -11.13 14.36 10.87
C ALA A 127 -11.44 15.11 9.56
N GLU A 128 -12.48 15.96 9.53
CA GLU A 128 -12.95 16.63 8.32
C GLU A 128 -11.91 17.46 7.56
N PRO A 129 -11.14 18.36 8.20
CA PRO A 129 -10.11 19.14 7.51
C PRO A 129 -9.04 18.25 6.85
N ASP A 130 -8.72 17.12 7.49
CA ASP A 130 -7.70 16.21 7.00
C ASP A 130 -8.25 15.26 5.94
N LEU A 131 -9.51 14.84 6.04
CA LEU A 131 -10.22 14.15 4.96
C LEU A 131 -10.34 15.02 3.70
N ALA A 132 -10.53 16.33 3.86
CA ALA A 132 -10.59 17.27 2.73
C ALA A 132 -9.22 17.54 2.09
N ARG A 133 -8.11 17.34 2.83
CA ARG A 133 -6.73 17.62 2.39
C ARG A 133 -5.94 16.37 2.00
N SER A 134 -6.30 15.21 2.53
CA SER A 134 -5.55 13.96 2.38
C SER A 134 -5.96 13.21 1.11
N GLY A 135 -5.16 13.36 0.04
CA GLY A 135 -5.32 12.58 -1.19
C GLY A 135 -5.23 11.05 -1.02
N LEU A 136 -4.65 10.54 0.07
CA LEU A 136 -4.46 9.09 0.31
C LEU A 136 -5.69 8.41 0.90
N LEU A 137 -6.28 9.02 1.93
CA LEU A 137 -7.62 8.65 2.40
C LEU A 137 -8.65 8.79 1.28
N SER A 138 -8.50 9.77 0.37
CA SER A 138 -9.34 9.87 -0.82
C SER A 138 -9.18 8.67 -1.76
N ARG A 139 -7.95 8.21 -2.06
CA ARG A 139 -7.73 7.02 -2.92
C ARG A 139 -8.13 5.70 -2.25
N ALA A 140 -7.84 5.53 -0.97
CA ALA A 140 -8.28 4.34 -0.21
C ALA A 140 -9.82 4.35 -0.03
N ALA A 141 -10.42 5.53 0.13
CA ALA A 141 -11.86 5.71 0.05
C ALA A 141 -12.39 5.40 -1.35
N GLU A 142 -11.69 5.80 -2.42
CA GLU A 142 -12.02 5.46 -3.81
C GLU A 142 -12.04 3.97 -4.05
N GLU A 143 -10.99 3.26 -3.67
CA GLU A 143 -10.91 1.80 -3.77
C GLU A 143 -12.03 1.14 -2.95
N GLN A 144 -12.24 1.58 -1.71
CA GLN A 144 -13.26 0.99 -0.84
C GLN A 144 -14.69 1.27 -1.30
N VAL A 145 -14.97 2.48 -1.80
CA VAL A 145 -16.26 2.84 -2.37
C VAL A 145 -16.49 2.10 -3.67
N HIS A 146 -15.47 1.93 -4.50
CA HIS A 146 -15.54 1.10 -5.70
C HIS A 146 -15.88 -0.36 -5.35
N ASP A 147 -15.18 -0.98 -4.41
CA ASP A 147 -15.45 -2.34 -3.95
C ASP A 147 -16.87 -2.49 -3.38
N LEU A 148 -17.32 -1.49 -2.61
CA LEU A 148 -18.68 -1.44 -2.08
C LEU A 148 -19.73 -1.40 -3.20
N LEU A 149 -19.54 -0.56 -4.21
CA LEU A 149 -20.43 -0.42 -5.36
C LEU A 149 -20.46 -1.68 -6.22
N MET A 150 -19.29 -2.26 -6.54
CA MET A 150 -19.19 -3.48 -7.35
C MET A 150 -19.83 -4.70 -6.67
N SER A 151 -19.88 -4.73 -5.33
CA SER A 151 -20.59 -5.77 -4.59
C SER A 151 -22.12 -5.70 -4.74
N GLN A 152 -22.67 -4.53 -5.08
CA GLN A 152 -24.11 -4.30 -5.25
C GLN A 152 -24.54 -4.33 -6.71
N THR A 153 -23.69 -3.89 -7.63
CA THR A 153 -23.98 -3.84 -9.07
C THR A 153 -22.68 -4.07 -9.86
N PRO A 154 -22.46 -5.26 -10.42
CA PRO A 154 -21.26 -5.55 -11.20
C PRO A 154 -21.22 -4.70 -12.49
N GLY A 155 -20.13 -3.98 -12.73
CA GLY A 155 -19.91 -3.18 -13.93
C GLY A 155 -18.40 -3.03 -14.25
N PRO A 156 -18.02 -2.46 -15.41
CA PRO A 156 -16.62 -2.25 -15.75
C PRO A 156 -15.94 -1.26 -14.78
N PRO A 157 -14.64 -1.42 -14.47
CA PRO A 157 -13.89 -0.53 -13.57
C PRO A 157 -13.98 0.94 -14.00
N GLY A 158 -14.22 1.87 -13.06
CA GLY A 158 -14.29 3.32 -13.34
C GLY A 158 -15.63 3.85 -13.85
N SER A 159 -16.70 3.04 -13.85
CA SER A 159 -18.03 3.39 -14.37
C SER A 159 -19.00 4.04 -13.34
N ALA A 160 -18.55 4.32 -12.11
CA ALA A 160 -19.42 4.85 -11.07
C ALA A 160 -19.84 6.29 -11.36
N SER A 161 -21.15 6.55 -11.38
CA SER A 161 -21.71 7.90 -11.49
C SER A 161 -21.39 8.76 -10.26
N ALA A 162 -21.44 10.08 -10.40
CA ALA A 162 -21.25 11.02 -9.29
C ALA A 162 -22.22 10.77 -8.11
N ALA A 163 -23.44 10.28 -8.39
CA ALA A 163 -24.41 9.92 -7.35
C ALA A 163 -23.99 8.66 -6.58
N GLN A 164 -23.47 7.63 -7.27
CA GLN A 164 -22.93 6.41 -6.66
C GLN A 164 -21.70 6.70 -5.81
N TRP A 165 -20.83 7.56 -6.33
CA TRP A 165 -19.65 8.05 -5.63
C TRP A 165 -20.01 8.77 -4.32
N SER A 166 -20.91 9.75 -4.40
CA SER A 166 -21.38 10.52 -3.23
C SER A 166 -22.03 9.63 -2.17
N ALA A 167 -22.86 8.66 -2.59
CA ALA A 167 -23.50 7.71 -1.68
C ALA A 167 -22.48 6.80 -0.97
N GLY A 168 -21.46 6.32 -1.68
CA GLY A 168 -20.40 5.50 -1.09
C GLY A 168 -19.51 6.26 -0.12
N LEU A 169 -19.16 7.50 -0.45
CA LEU A 169 -18.36 8.34 0.44
C LEU A 169 -19.12 8.66 1.73
N ALA A 170 -20.43 8.93 1.65
CA ALA A 170 -21.27 9.12 2.82
C ALA A 170 -21.30 7.88 3.74
N TYR A 171 -21.43 6.68 3.14
CA TYR A 171 -21.38 5.42 3.88
C TYR A 171 -20.04 5.24 4.61
N LEU A 172 -18.91 5.45 3.92
CA LEU A 172 -17.58 5.33 4.51
C LEU A 172 -17.35 6.36 5.63
N ARG A 173 -17.76 7.61 5.39
CA ARG A 173 -17.62 8.72 6.34
C ARG A 173 -18.37 8.43 7.64
N ALA A 174 -19.50 7.74 7.59
CA ALA A 174 -20.27 7.37 8.77
C ALA A 174 -19.57 6.30 9.63
N GLU A 175 -18.76 5.42 9.04
CA GLU A 175 -18.03 4.38 9.79
C GLU A 175 -16.65 4.86 10.32
N LEU A 176 -16.07 5.88 9.67
CA LEU A 176 -14.72 6.37 9.96
C LEU A 176 -14.45 6.71 11.44
N PRO A 177 -15.36 7.35 12.20
CA PRO A 177 -15.08 7.72 13.59
C PRO A 177 -14.68 6.55 14.48
N PHE A 178 -15.23 5.36 14.22
CA PHE A 178 -14.91 4.15 14.97
C PHE A 178 -13.55 3.55 14.62
N LEU A 179 -13.03 3.84 13.42
CA LEU A 179 -11.67 3.48 13.03
C LEU A 179 -10.64 4.43 13.68
N LEU A 180 -11.05 5.65 14.04
CA LEU A 180 -10.17 6.66 14.60
C LEU A 180 -10.13 6.68 16.12
N ASN A 181 -11.30 6.67 16.78
CA ASN A 181 -11.37 6.90 18.23
C ASN A 181 -12.67 6.37 18.88
N THR A 182 -12.94 5.06 18.76
CA THR A 182 -13.99 4.42 19.57
C THR A 182 -13.82 4.66 21.09
N PRO A 183 -12.60 4.66 21.67
CA PRO A 183 -12.39 4.96 23.09
C PRO A 183 -13.00 6.28 23.54
N GLY A 184 -12.80 7.36 22.79
CA GLY A 184 -13.38 8.67 23.08
C GLY A 184 -14.88 8.78 22.75
N ILE A 185 -15.37 8.02 21.77
CA ILE A 185 -16.79 8.02 21.40
C ILE A 185 -17.65 7.34 22.47
N LEU A 186 -17.18 6.21 22.99
CA LEU A 186 -17.94 5.35 23.91
C LEU A 186 -17.48 5.44 25.37
N ASP A 187 -16.48 6.28 25.65
CA ASP A 187 -15.84 6.43 26.96
C ASP A 187 -15.36 5.08 27.53
N VAL A 188 -14.54 4.38 26.74
CA VAL A 188 -13.95 3.08 27.10
C VAL A 188 -12.42 3.16 27.18
N PRO A 189 -11.75 2.36 28.03
CA PRO A 189 -10.29 2.47 28.24
C PRO A 189 -9.45 2.24 26.97
N SER A 190 -9.82 1.24 26.17
CA SER A 190 -9.27 0.96 24.85
C SER A 190 -10.27 0.16 24.03
N SER A 191 -10.14 0.14 22.71
CA SER A 191 -11.12 -0.53 21.84
C SER A 191 -10.47 -1.09 20.59
N VAL A 192 -10.88 -2.28 20.17
CA VAL A 192 -10.63 -2.78 18.82
C VAL A 192 -11.91 -2.80 18.00
N ALA A 193 -11.88 -2.20 16.81
CA ALA A 193 -12.90 -2.46 15.80
C ALA A 193 -12.58 -3.78 15.10
N CYS A 194 -13.58 -4.61 14.80
CA CYS A 194 -13.35 -5.87 14.11
C CYS A 194 -14.27 -6.07 12.90
N TYR A 195 -13.69 -6.61 11.84
CA TYR A 195 -14.40 -6.96 10.61
C TYR A 195 -13.77 -8.18 9.94
N HIS A 196 -14.48 -8.81 9.00
CA HIS A 196 -14.04 -10.07 8.41
C HIS A 196 -13.10 -9.94 7.20
N LYS A 197 -12.90 -8.70 6.74
CA LYS A 197 -12.02 -8.36 5.61
C LYS A 197 -11.09 -7.24 6.04
N SER A 198 -9.90 -7.23 5.46
CA SER A 198 -9.05 -6.04 5.45
C SER A 198 -9.64 -5.04 4.48
N MET A 199 -9.85 -3.79 4.92
CA MET A 199 -10.40 -2.71 4.09
C MET A 199 -9.27 -1.77 3.67
N PRO A 200 -9.30 -1.21 2.45
CA PRO A 200 -8.29 -0.24 2.01
C PRO A 200 -8.09 0.91 2.99
N VAL A 201 -9.18 1.52 3.49
CA VAL A 201 -9.09 2.61 4.49
C VAL A 201 -8.44 2.15 5.80
N VAL A 202 -8.64 0.90 6.21
CA VAL A 202 -8.07 0.37 7.46
C VAL A 202 -6.57 0.14 7.29
N ARG A 203 -6.13 -0.36 6.14
CA ARG A 203 -4.70 -0.46 5.84
C ARG A 203 -4.07 0.92 5.87
N GLU A 204 -4.68 1.91 5.23
CA GLU A 204 -4.15 3.28 5.22
C GLU A 204 -4.12 3.91 6.61
N LEU A 205 -5.19 3.76 7.41
CA LEU A 205 -5.28 4.35 8.76
C LEU A 205 -4.36 3.69 9.80
N PHE A 206 -4.14 2.37 9.69
CA PHE A 206 -3.41 1.62 10.72
C PHE A 206 -1.99 1.26 10.30
N GLN A 207 -1.71 1.10 9.01
CA GLN A 207 -0.41 0.72 8.45
C GLN A 207 0.23 1.85 7.61
N GLY A 208 -0.56 2.81 7.13
CA GLY A 208 -0.09 3.96 6.36
C GLY A 208 0.38 5.14 7.22
N LEU A 209 0.97 6.14 6.57
CA LEU A 209 1.46 7.40 7.18
C LEU A 209 0.35 8.47 7.26
N GLY A 210 -0.92 8.06 7.35
CA GLY A 210 -2.07 8.96 7.30
C GLY A 210 -1.98 10.10 8.33
N SER A 211 -2.38 11.30 7.93
CA SER A 211 -2.39 12.50 8.78
C SER A 211 -3.54 12.54 9.79
N LEU A 212 -4.46 11.58 9.75
CA LEU A 212 -5.59 11.52 10.68
C LEU A 212 -5.11 11.09 12.06
N ASP A 213 -5.26 11.99 13.03
CA ASP A 213 -4.93 11.78 14.44
C ASP A 213 -5.82 10.65 15.01
N ARG A 214 -5.28 9.43 14.98
CA ARG A 214 -5.92 8.22 15.51
C ARG A 214 -5.54 8.06 16.97
N ASP A 215 -6.54 7.78 17.82
CA ASP A 215 -6.28 7.54 19.23
C ASP A 215 -5.39 6.28 19.39
N PRO A 216 -4.27 6.34 20.12
CA PRO A 216 -3.37 5.20 20.28
C PRO A 216 -4.02 4.01 21.00
N ARG A 217 -5.15 4.21 21.67
CA ARG A 217 -5.96 3.19 22.35
C ARG A 217 -7.00 2.53 21.41
N GLN A 218 -7.05 2.95 20.14
CA GLN A 218 -7.86 2.33 19.10
C GLN A 218 -7.05 1.27 18.34
N GLY A 219 -7.65 0.10 18.08
CA GLY A 219 -7.08 -0.95 17.25
C GLY A 219 -8.04 -1.45 16.18
N PHE A 220 -7.55 -2.28 15.27
CA PHE A 220 -8.37 -3.00 14.29
C PHE A 220 -7.96 -4.47 14.18
N LEU A 221 -8.95 -5.35 14.12
CA LEU A 221 -8.78 -6.79 13.94
C LEU A 221 -9.51 -7.27 12.69
N VAL A 222 -8.81 -8.04 11.84
CA VAL A 222 -9.46 -8.88 10.84
C VAL A 222 -9.80 -10.21 11.50
N VAL A 223 -11.10 -10.55 11.57
CA VAL A 223 -11.62 -11.75 12.25
C VAL A 223 -12.39 -12.59 11.26
N ARG A 224 -11.85 -13.75 10.88
CA ARG A 224 -12.44 -14.62 9.85
C ARG A 224 -12.41 -16.10 10.26
N PRO A 225 -13.27 -16.96 9.68
CA PRO A 225 -13.17 -18.39 9.92
C PRO A 225 -11.77 -18.91 9.55
N PRO A 226 -11.28 -19.98 10.20
CA PRO A 226 -9.99 -20.56 9.89
C PRO A 226 -9.98 -21.03 8.44
N ALA A 227 -8.86 -20.85 7.75
CA ALA A 227 -8.69 -21.50 6.45
C ALA A 227 -8.86 -23.03 6.62
N PRO A 228 -9.52 -23.74 5.69
CA PRO A 228 -9.54 -25.19 5.73
C PRO A 228 -8.10 -25.71 5.74
N ALA A 229 -7.82 -26.68 6.62
CA ALA A 229 -6.49 -27.28 6.69
C ALA A 229 -6.12 -27.82 5.30
N PRO A 230 -4.87 -27.60 4.83
CA PRO A 230 -4.42 -28.19 3.58
C PRO A 230 -4.59 -29.71 3.68
N SER A 231 -5.18 -30.31 2.64
CA SER A 231 -5.34 -31.76 2.55
C SER A 231 -4.00 -32.45 2.75
N ALA A 232 -3.94 -33.40 3.69
CA ALA A 232 -2.75 -34.21 3.94
C ALA A 232 -2.41 -35.02 2.68
N GLY A 233 -1.54 -34.46 1.84
CA GLY A 233 -1.22 -35.05 0.54
C GLY A 233 -0.40 -34.17 -0.41
N SER A 234 0.31 -33.17 0.10
CA SER A 234 1.40 -32.46 -0.59
C SER A 234 1.96 -31.36 0.31
N GLN A 235 2.78 -31.72 1.29
CA GLN A 235 3.78 -30.77 1.75
C GLN A 235 4.84 -30.68 0.65
N PRO A 236 5.05 -29.52 -0.01
CA PRO A 236 6.32 -29.33 -0.66
C PRO A 236 7.37 -29.32 0.45
N ALA A 237 8.33 -30.24 0.36
CA ALA A 237 9.55 -30.16 1.13
C ALA A 237 10.14 -28.76 0.98
N ALA A 238 10.77 -28.25 2.04
CA ALA A 238 11.62 -27.07 1.92
C ALA A 238 12.55 -27.29 0.71
N PRO A 239 12.55 -26.39 -0.29
CA PRO A 239 13.41 -26.58 -1.45
C PRO A 239 14.85 -26.62 -0.95
N PRO A 240 15.67 -27.59 -1.39
CA PRO A 240 17.10 -27.55 -1.12
C PRO A 240 17.63 -26.23 -1.69
N LEU A 241 18.57 -25.61 -0.98
CA LEU A 241 19.33 -24.47 -1.52
C LEU A 241 19.79 -24.83 -2.93
N PRO A 242 19.36 -24.10 -3.99
CA PRO A 242 19.81 -24.41 -5.33
C PRO A 242 21.31 -24.13 -5.40
N GLY A 243 22.08 -25.20 -5.61
CA GLY A 243 23.44 -25.10 -6.06
C GLY A 243 23.50 -24.32 -7.37
N ARG A 244 24.58 -23.54 -7.53
CA ARG A 244 25.01 -22.80 -8.73
C ARG A 244 24.29 -23.25 -10.01
N ASN A 245 23.20 -22.57 -10.38
CA ASN A 245 22.66 -22.58 -11.73
C ASN A 245 21.96 -21.24 -11.99
N THR A 246 22.41 -20.59 -13.06
CA THR A 246 22.10 -19.24 -13.50
C THR A 246 20.65 -19.14 -13.98
N VAL A 247 19.73 -18.64 -13.15
CA VAL A 247 18.42 -18.15 -13.60
C VAL A 247 18.60 -16.69 -14.00
N THR A 248 18.30 -16.34 -15.24
CA THR A 248 18.49 -14.99 -15.79
C THR A 248 17.45 -14.01 -15.24
N LEU A 249 17.88 -12.80 -14.87
CA LEU A 249 17.05 -11.70 -14.35
C LEU A 249 15.75 -11.48 -15.16
N THR A 250 15.83 -11.61 -16.49
CA THR A 250 14.67 -11.47 -17.41
C THR A 250 13.56 -12.47 -17.13
N ALA A 251 13.88 -13.74 -16.87
CA ALA A 251 12.89 -14.78 -16.64
C ALA A 251 12.13 -14.57 -15.31
N GLN A 252 12.83 -14.06 -14.29
CA GLN A 252 12.24 -13.79 -12.98
C GLN A 252 11.29 -12.58 -13.02
N TYR A 253 11.60 -11.54 -13.81
CA TYR A 253 10.72 -10.39 -13.99
C TYR A 253 9.49 -10.69 -14.86
N ASP A 254 9.64 -11.53 -15.88
CA ASP A 254 8.50 -11.98 -16.69
C ASP A 254 7.56 -12.89 -15.87
N GLU A 255 8.07 -13.64 -14.89
CA GLU A 255 7.25 -14.35 -13.89
C GLU A 255 6.60 -13.38 -12.88
N ILE A 256 7.34 -12.38 -12.38
CA ILE A 256 6.81 -11.34 -11.46
C ILE A 256 5.78 -10.43 -12.14
N SER A 257 5.78 -10.30 -13.47
CA SER A 257 4.75 -9.58 -14.23
C SER A 257 3.33 -10.09 -13.93
N SER A 258 3.19 -11.39 -13.65
CA SER A 258 1.90 -11.98 -13.26
C SER A 258 1.46 -11.66 -11.82
N ASP A 259 2.40 -11.24 -10.96
CA ASP A 259 2.22 -10.86 -9.55
C ASP A 259 2.41 -9.35 -9.28
N TYR A 260 2.55 -8.53 -10.33
CA TYR A 260 2.85 -7.10 -10.26
C TYR A 260 1.88 -6.33 -9.36
N THR A 261 0.62 -6.77 -9.30
CA THR A 261 -0.43 -6.19 -8.44
C THR A 261 -0.10 -6.27 -6.95
N ASP A 262 0.52 -7.36 -6.49
CA ASP A 262 0.84 -7.54 -5.06
C ASP A 262 2.15 -6.85 -4.67
N VAL A 263 3.12 -6.79 -5.59
CA VAL A 263 4.35 -6.01 -5.44
C VAL A 263 4.03 -4.51 -5.41
N GLU A 264 3.29 -3.99 -6.39
CA GLU A 264 2.82 -2.59 -6.40
C GLU A 264 1.94 -2.26 -5.19
N ARG A 265 1.14 -3.22 -4.70
CA ARG A 265 0.35 -3.03 -3.48
C ARG A 265 1.23 -2.81 -2.24
N VAL A 266 2.41 -3.43 -2.15
CA VAL A 266 3.36 -3.20 -1.05
C VAL A 266 4.03 -1.83 -1.17
N PHE A 267 4.37 -1.41 -2.39
CA PHE A 267 5.19 -0.21 -2.62
C PHE A 267 4.42 1.10 -2.82
N SER A 268 3.19 1.04 -3.32
CA SER A 268 2.45 2.23 -3.78
C SER A 268 2.26 3.31 -2.70
N THR A 269 2.02 2.93 -1.45
CA THR A 269 1.86 3.88 -0.32
C THR A 269 3.17 4.56 0.05
N TYR A 270 4.26 3.80 0.24
CA TYR A 270 5.60 4.36 0.47
C TYR A 270 6.03 5.25 -0.71
N ARG A 271 5.75 4.80 -1.93
CA ARG A 271 6.09 5.51 -3.15
C ARG A 271 5.41 6.88 -3.21
N GLY A 272 4.11 6.97 -2.97
CA GLY A 272 3.37 8.23 -3.03
C GLY A 272 3.71 9.24 -1.93
N LEU A 273 4.08 8.76 -0.73
CA LEU A 273 4.26 9.61 0.46
C LEU A 273 5.68 10.05 0.73
N ILE A 274 6.64 9.19 0.37
CA ILE A 274 8.03 9.33 0.79
C ILE A 274 8.92 9.36 -0.43
N GLU A 275 8.84 8.33 -1.28
CA GLU A 275 9.74 8.18 -2.42
C GLU A 275 9.54 9.32 -3.42
N VAL A 276 8.30 9.52 -3.90
CA VAL A 276 7.96 10.54 -4.90
C VAL A 276 8.20 11.95 -4.40
N PRO A 277 7.72 12.39 -3.21
CA PRO A 277 7.99 13.75 -2.74
C PRO A 277 9.48 14.00 -2.49
N SER A 278 10.22 13.01 -1.97
CA SER A 278 11.67 13.14 -1.77
C SER A 278 12.40 13.20 -3.10
N LEU A 279 12.02 12.35 -4.06
CA LEU A 279 12.59 12.31 -5.39
C LEU A 279 12.34 13.62 -6.13
N LEU A 280 11.10 14.13 -6.16
CA LEU A 280 10.78 15.41 -6.80
C LEU A 280 11.48 16.59 -6.12
N HIS A 281 11.64 16.54 -4.79
CA HIS A 281 12.39 17.56 -4.06
C HIS A 281 13.88 17.57 -4.46
N ALA A 282 14.53 16.40 -4.45
CA ALA A 282 15.94 16.27 -4.81
C ALA A 282 16.18 16.51 -6.31
N LEU A 283 15.25 16.08 -7.15
CA LEU A 283 15.31 16.29 -8.59
C LEU A 283 15.20 17.78 -8.91
N GLY A 284 14.31 18.50 -8.23
CA GLY A 284 13.92 19.87 -8.58
C GLY A 284 13.00 19.91 -9.81
N PRO A 285 12.69 21.12 -10.32
CA PRO A 285 11.78 21.28 -11.44
C PRO A 285 12.21 20.52 -12.70
N VAL A 286 11.23 19.95 -13.40
CA VAL A 286 11.40 19.25 -14.68
C VAL A 286 10.53 19.83 -15.80
N GLU A 287 9.88 20.97 -15.56
CA GLU A 287 9.05 21.64 -16.56
C GLU A 287 9.87 21.97 -17.82
N GLY A 288 9.37 21.53 -18.97
CA GLY A 288 10.07 21.69 -20.25
C GLY A 288 11.27 20.75 -20.48
N ALA A 289 11.68 19.95 -19.49
CA ALA A 289 12.86 19.11 -19.58
C ALA A 289 12.62 17.83 -20.40
N SER A 290 13.69 17.32 -21.00
CA SER A 290 13.75 15.96 -21.54
C SER A 290 14.28 15.00 -20.47
N VAL A 291 13.54 13.92 -20.21
CA VAL A 291 13.80 12.98 -19.12
C VAL A 291 13.99 11.56 -19.64
N LEU A 292 15.02 10.87 -19.14
CA LEU A 292 15.24 9.44 -19.30
C LEU A 292 14.98 8.72 -17.96
N ASP A 293 14.01 7.81 -17.93
CA ASP A 293 13.68 6.98 -16.77
C ASP A 293 14.27 5.58 -16.98
N ILE A 294 15.29 5.23 -16.21
CA ILE A 294 16.10 4.00 -16.36
C ILE A 294 15.58 2.97 -15.36
N GLY A 295 15.30 1.75 -15.84
CA GLY A 295 14.61 0.73 -15.07
C GLY A 295 13.16 1.15 -14.77
N CYS A 296 12.45 1.62 -15.79
CA CYS A 296 11.17 2.30 -15.61
C CYS A 296 10.01 1.39 -15.17
N GLY A 297 10.19 0.06 -15.21
CA GLY A 297 9.14 -0.91 -14.89
C GLY A 297 7.88 -0.66 -15.72
N SER A 298 6.71 -0.56 -15.07
CA SER A 298 5.46 -0.21 -15.76
C SER A 298 5.28 1.28 -16.06
N GLY A 299 6.32 2.11 -15.89
CA GLY A 299 6.31 3.53 -16.26
C GLY A 299 5.76 4.49 -15.19
N ALA A 300 5.67 4.09 -13.91
CA ALA A 300 5.10 4.93 -12.86
C ALA A 300 5.82 6.29 -12.73
N TYR A 301 7.16 6.29 -12.73
CA TYR A 301 7.98 7.50 -12.66
C TYR A 301 7.97 8.29 -13.97
N ALA A 302 8.10 7.62 -15.11
CA ALA A 302 8.01 8.25 -16.41
C ALA A 302 6.70 9.05 -16.59
N ARG A 303 5.55 8.47 -16.20
CA ARG A 303 4.23 9.13 -16.26
C ARG A 303 4.14 10.28 -15.27
N LEU A 304 4.61 10.10 -14.03
CA LEU A 304 4.67 11.17 -13.04
C LEU A 304 5.48 12.37 -13.55
N LEU A 305 6.67 12.15 -14.08
CA LEU A 305 7.56 13.22 -14.57
C LEU A 305 6.95 13.96 -15.75
N ARG A 306 6.19 13.23 -16.60
CA ARG A 306 5.38 13.84 -17.66
C ARG A 306 4.28 14.75 -17.11
N GLN A 307 3.58 14.32 -16.05
CA GLN A 307 2.57 15.13 -15.35
C GLN A 307 3.17 16.35 -14.62
N GLN A 308 4.44 16.27 -14.20
CA GLN A 308 5.20 17.39 -13.63
C GLN A 308 5.71 18.39 -14.69
N GLY A 309 5.28 18.26 -15.94
CA GLY A 309 5.56 19.23 -17.01
C GLY A 309 6.79 18.92 -17.86
N ALA A 310 7.43 17.75 -17.72
CA ALA A 310 8.50 17.34 -18.64
C ALA A 310 8.02 17.37 -20.09
N ALA A 311 8.79 17.99 -20.99
CA ALA A 311 8.42 18.10 -22.40
C ALA A 311 8.48 16.75 -23.11
N ARG A 312 9.43 15.90 -22.73
CA ARG A 312 9.62 14.57 -23.30
C ARG A 312 10.09 13.61 -22.21
N VAL A 313 9.49 12.41 -22.18
CA VAL A 313 9.94 11.33 -21.30
C VAL A 313 10.12 10.05 -22.10
N LEU A 314 11.28 9.40 -21.93
CA LEU A 314 11.55 8.05 -22.42
C LEU A 314 11.84 7.14 -21.22
N GLY A 315 11.03 6.09 -21.06
CA GLY A 315 11.30 5.02 -20.10
C GLY A 315 12.02 3.85 -20.78
N VAL A 316 13.04 3.31 -20.12
CA VAL A 316 13.73 2.10 -20.56
C VAL A 316 13.78 1.05 -19.45
N ASP A 317 13.55 -0.21 -19.81
CA ASP A 317 13.61 -1.34 -18.89
C ASP A 317 14.12 -2.59 -19.60
N LEU A 318 14.78 -3.49 -18.86
CA LEU A 318 15.29 -4.75 -19.40
C LEU A 318 14.16 -5.74 -19.70
N SER A 319 13.03 -5.68 -18.97
CA SER A 319 11.91 -6.61 -19.13
C SER A 319 10.97 -6.18 -20.26
N PRO A 320 10.79 -7.01 -21.31
CA PRO A 320 9.77 -6.78 -22.32
C PRO A 320 8.35 -6.74 -21.72
N GLY A 321 8.06 -7.61 -20.74
CA GLY A 321 6.75 -7.66 -20.09
C GLY A 321 6.39 -6.38 -19.32
N MET A 322 7.38 -5.73 -18.68
CA MET A 322 7.18 -4.44 -18.01
C MET A 322 6.91 -3.32 -19.02
N ILE A 323 7.69 -3.27 -20.11
CA ILE A 323 7.50 -2.30 -21.18
C ILE A 323 6.14 -2.47 -21.88
N ASP A 324 5.71 -3.71 -22.12
CA ASP A 324 4.39 -3.97 -22.69
C ASP A 324 3.27 -3.51 -21.73
N THR A 325 3.46 -3.68 -20.42
CA THR A 325 2.53 -3.16 -19.41
C THR A 325 2.50 -1.64 -19.42
N ALA A 326 3.66 -0.98 -19.46
CA ALA A 326 3.77 0.47 -19.54
C ALA A 326 3.08 1.03 -20.80
N ARG A 327 3.28 0.38 -21.94
CA ARG A 327 2.62 0.74 -23.21
C ARG A 327 1.10 0.58 -23.14
N ARG A 328 0.58 -0.50 -22.56
CA ARG A 328 -0.88 -0.67 -22.36
C ARG A 328 -1.47 0.43 -21.47
N LEU A 329 -0.77 0.81 -20.40
CA LEU A 329 -1.20 1.90 -19.52
C LEU A 329 -1.18 3.25 -20.25
N GLU A 330 -0.18 3.46 -21.09
CA GLU A 330 -0.07 4.65 -21.95
C GLU A 330 -1.15 4.71 -23.02
N GLU A 331 -1.52 3.57 -23.62
CA GLU A 331 -2.64 3.48 -24.58
C GLU A 331 -3.98 3.75 -23.91
N ALA A 332 -4.16 3.30 -22.67
CA ALA A 332 -5.39 3.49 -21.90
C ALA A 332 -5.56 4.94 -21.39
N ASP A 333 -4.47 5.61 -21.01
CA ASP A 333 -4.45 6.99 -20.51
C ASP A 333 -3.23 7.74 -21.07
N PRO A 334 -3.32 8.30 -22.29
CA PRO A 334 -2.16 8.87 -22.99
C PRO A 334 -1.63 10.16 -22.36
N LEU A 335 -0.34 10.17 -22.05
CA LEU A 335 0.44 11.33 -21.60
C LEU A 335 1.56 11.71 -22.59
N GLY A 336 1.81 10.86 -23.59
CA GLY A 336 2.87 11.00 -24.59
C GLY A 336 4.22 10.45 -24.14
N VAL A 337 4.25 9.53 -23.16
CA VAL A 337 5.48 8.86 -22.73
C VAL A 337 5.86 7.76 -23.71
N ARG A 338 7.16 7.62 -24.01
CA ARG A 338 7.68 6.53 -24.84
C ARG A 338 8.37 5.48 -23.99
N TYR A 339 8.31 4.23 -24.42
CA TYR A 339 8.89 3.09 -23.70
C TYR A 339 9.66 2.18 -24.65
N GLU A 340 10.89 1.83 -24.29
CA GLU A 340 11.77 0.95 -25.06
C GLU A 340 12.41 -0.13 -24.18
N VAL A 341 12.64 -1.31 -24.74
CA VAL A 341 13.31 -2.41 -24.04
C VAL A 341 14.82 -2.24 -24.22
N HIS A 342 15.53 -1.95 -23.14
CA HIS A 342 16.99 -1.86 -23.13
C HIS A 342 17.57 -2.29 -21.78
N ASP A 343 18.70 -3.02 -21.82
CA ASP A 343 19.53 -3.21 -20.65
C ASP A 343 20.25 -1.90 -20.31
N ALA A 344 20.18 -1.43 -19.06
CA ALA A 344 20.88 -0.22 -18.64
C ALA A 344 22.41 -0.28 -18.86
N ALA A 345 23.02 -1.47 -18.83
CA ALA A 345 24.46 -1.66 -19.07
C ALA A 345 24.83 -1.57 -20.56
N ASP A 346 23.89 -1.90 -21.45
CA ASP A 346 24.14 -2.03 -22.90
C ASP A 346 23.27 -1.10 -23.77
N MET A 347 22.43 -0.23 -23.18
CA MET A 347 21.51 0.66 -23.91
C MET A 347 22.25 1.61 -24.87
N PRO A 348 21.79 1.80 -26.11
CA PRO A 348 22.46 2.69 -27.06
C PRO A 348 22.35 4.16 -26.62
N VAL A 349 22.94 5.07 -27.41
CA VAL A 349 22.68 6.50 -27.26
C VAL A 349 21.31 6.80 -27.87
N LEU A 350 20.33 7.02 -27.02
CA LEU A 350 18.92 7.29 -27.31
C LEU A 350 18.64 8.80 -27.47
N GLY A 351 19.56 9.64 -27.00
CA GLY A 351 19.51 11.09 -27.16
C GLY A 351 20.41 11.81 -26.17
N ALA A 352 20.21 13.12 -26.04
CA ALA A 352 20.79 13.95 -24.99
C ALA A 352 19.64 14.46 -24.11
N PHE A 353 19.50 13.90 -22.92
CA PHE A 353 18.46 14.22 -21.96
C PHE A 353 18.97 15.22 -20.92
N ASP A 354 18.12 16.15 -20.50
CA ASP A 354 18.43 17.11 -19.44
C ASP A 354 18.50 16.44 -18.06
N VAL A 355 17.75 15.34 -17.91
CA VAL A 355 17.57 14.59 -16.67
C VAL A 355 17.56 13.09 -16.94
N ALA A 356 18.26 12.33 -16.10
CA ALA A 356 18.14 10.89 -16.01
C ALA A 356 17.76 10.50 -14.57
N VAL A 357 16.81 9.58 -14.42
CA VAL A 357 16.37 9.05 -13.13
C VAL A 357 16.58 7.53 -13.14
N ALA A 358 17.11 6.97 -12.05
CA ALA A 358 17.25 5.53 -11.86
C ALA A 358 16.77 5.13 -10.45
N VAL A 359 15.54 4.67 -10.35
CA VAL A 359 14.92 4.32 -9.06
C VAL A 359 15.17 2.86 -8.74
N ALA A 360 15.99 2.59 -7.72
CA ALA A 360 16.29 1.23 -7.26
C ALA A 360 16.85 0.32 -8.39
N VAL A 361 17.79 0.84 -9.20
CA VAL A 361 18.35 0.10 -10.36
C VAL A 361 19.80 -0.36 -10.14
N LEU A 362 20.64 0.50 -9.53
CA LEU A 362 22.09 0.27 -9.49
C LEU A 362 22.50 -1.02 -8.76
N HIS A 363 21.67 -1.51 -7.84
CA HIS A 363 21.93 -2.73 -7.10
C HIS A 363 21.74 -4.01 -7.94
N TYR A 364 21.22 -3.92 -9.16
CA TYR A 364 21.17 -5.07 -10.09
C TYR A 364 22.48 -5.31 -10.83
N ALA A 365 23.46 -4.39 -10.74
CA ALA A 365 24.79 -4.63 -11.28
C ALA A 365 25.45 -5.83 -10.60
N ASP A 366 25.81 -6.85 -11.37
CA ASP A 366 26.40 -8.10 -10.89
C ASP A 366 27.90 -8.01 -10.61
N SER A 367 28.54 -6.94 -11.07
CA SER A 367 29.96 -6.65 -10.95
C SER A 367 30.22 -5.14 -11.00
N ARG A 368 31.39 -4.71 -10.52
CA ARG A 368 31.80 -3.29 -10.60
C ARG A 368 31.93 -2.83 -12.05
N GLU A 369 32.33 -3.72 -12.94
CA GLU A 369 32.39 -3.44 -14.38
C GLU A 369 31.00 -3.18 -14.95
N THR A 370 30.00 -4.00 -14.60
CA THR A 370 28.60 -3.78 -15.00
C THR A 370 28.06 -2.47 -14.41
N LEU A 371 28.34 -2.17 -13.14
CA LEU A 371 27.95 -0.89 -12.53
C LEU A 371 28.54 0.30 -13.29
N ALA A 372 29.84 0.25 -13.60
CA ALA A 372 30.52 1.29 -14.38
C ALA A 372 29.97 1.39 -15.81
N ARG A 373 29.62 0.27 -16.46
CA ARG A 373 28.97 0.27 -17.78
C ARG A 373 27.60 0.95 -17.73
N MET A 374 26.75 0.61 -16.77
CA MET A 374 25.45 1.24 -16.57
C MET A 374 25.59 2.76 -16.43
N LEU A 375 26.46 3.21 -15.53
CA LEU A 375 26.70 4.64 -15.30
C LEU A 375 27.27 5.35 -16.53
N ARG A 376 28.17 4.71 -17.27
CA ARG A 376 28.69 5.24 -18.53
C ARG A 376 27.58 5.42 -19.57
N ARG A 377 26.66 4.45 -19.69
CA ARG A 377 25.50 4.56 -20.58
C ARG A 377 24.55 5.67 -20.15
N VAL A 378 24.32 5.85 -18.85
CA VAL A 378 23.57 6.99 -18.31
C VAL A 378 24.23 8.30 -18.74
N ARG A 379 25.54 8.45 -18.52
CA ARG A 379 26.30 9.65 -18.91
C ARG A 379 26.22 9.93 -20.40
N SER A 380 26.35 8.90 -21.25
CA SER A 380 26.30 9.05 -22.72
C SER A 380 24.93 9.48 -23.24
N ASN A 381 23.88 9.31 -22.43
CA ASN A 381 22.52 9.74 -22.77
C ASN A 381 22.15 11.09 -22.12
N LEU A 382 23.00 11.66 -21.27
CA LEU A 382 22.77 12.98 -20.69
C LEU A 382 23.39 14.07 -21.55
N ALA A 383 22.69 15.20 -21.67
CA ALA A 383 23.25 16.44 -22.16
C ALA A 383 24.38 16.91 -21.22
N ASP A 384 25.26 17.77 -21.72
CA ASP A 384 26.30 18.37 -20.88
C ASP A 384 25.69 19.22 -19.77
N GLY A 385 26.17 19.03 -18.53
CA GLY A 385 25.55 19.63 -17.35
C GLY A 385 24.21 19.01 -16.93
N GLY A 386 23.75 17.97 -17.62
CA GLY A 386 22.54 17.21 -17.31
C GLY A 386 22.58 16.59 -15.91
N ARG A 387 21.40 16.40 -15.33
CA ARG A 387 21.25 15.91 -13.95
C ARG A 387 21.00 14.41 -13.93
N PHE A 388 21.67 13.71 -13.03
CA PHE A 388 21.36 12.33 -12.70
C PHE A 388 20.87 12.24 -11.25
N LEU A 389 19.76 11.55 -11.04
CA LEU A 389 19.23 11.23 -9.72
C LEU A 389 18.99 9.72 -9.63
N ALA A 390 19.51 9.09 -8.60
CA ALA A 390 19.20 7.71 -8.30
C ALA A 390 18.69 7.53 -6.87
N TYR A 391 17.74 6.62 -6.71
CA TYR A 391 17.37 6.09 -5.41
C TYR A 391 18.11 4.78 -5.20
N VAL A 392 18.88 4.69 -4.12
CA VAL A 392 19.48 3.45 -3.64
C VAL A 392 19.09 3.23 -2.18
N GLY A 393 18.88 1.97 -1.78
CA GLY A 393 18.76 1.65 -0.36
C GLY A 393 20.05 2.05 0.37
N ASN A 394 19.99 2.43 1.66
CA ASN A 394 21.19 2.89 2.35
C ASN A 394 22.21 1.74 2.56
N PRO A 395 23.43 1.79 1.97
CA PRO A 395 24.45 0.77 2.15
C PRO A 395 24.99 0.69 3.58
N ARG A 396 24.79 1.73 4.40
CA ARG A 396 25.31 1.82 5.77
C ARG A 396 24.48 1.07 6.82
N LEU A 397 23.30 0.56 6.44
CA LEU A 397 22.42 -0.14 7.38
C LEU A 397 22.84 -1.62 7.58
N PRO A 398 22.59 -2.19 8.77
CA PRO A 398 22.86 -3.60 9.02
C PRO A 398 21.86 -4.52 8.30
N SER A 399 22.22 -5.80 8.21
CA SER A 399 21.35 -6.84 7.67
C SER A 399 20.07 -7.01 8.48
N GLY A 400 18.99 -7.45 7.82
CA GLY A 400 17.69 -7.66 8.44
C GLY A 400 16.96 -6.35 8.78
N THR A 401 17.52 -5.20 8.42
CA THR A 401 16.82 -3.91 8.56
C THR A 401 15.63 -3.90 7.61
N ALA A 402 14.44 -3.86 8.20
CA ALA A 402 13.21 -3.62 7.46
C ALA A 402 13.20 -2.17 6.97
N GLN A 403 13.20 -2.02 5.65
CA GLN A 403 13.02 -0.76 4.96
C GLN A 403 11.58 -0.27 5.16
N MET A 404 11.38 1.05 5.12
CA MET A 404 10.04 1.62 5.32
C MET A 404 9.08 1.31 4.16
N ASN A 405 9.62 0.85 3.04
CA ASN A 405 8.85 0.33 1.91
C ASN A 405 8.47 -1.16 2.07
N GLY A 406 8.73 -1.76 3.24
CA GLY A 406 8.43 -3.15 3.55
C GLY A 406 9.50 -4.16 3.13
N LEU A 407 10.52 -3.75 2.35
CA LEU A 407 11.61 -4.63 1.97
C LEU A 407 12.46 -5.04 3.16
N VAL A 408 12.83 -6.31 3.22
CA VAL A 408 13.90 -6.75 4.10
C VAL A 408 15.17 -6.88 3.28
N VAL A 409 16.21 -6.16 3.69
CA VAL A 409 17.53 -6.26 3.07
C VAL A 409 18.28 -7.42 3.72
N ASN A 410 18.58 -8.46 2.94
CA ASN A 410 19.33 -9.61 3.41
C ASN A 410 20.78 -9.48 2.94
N ARG A 411 21.65 -8.92 3.77
CA ARG A 411 23.08 -8.74 3.47
C ARG A 411 23.98 -9.49 4.47
N PRO A 412 25.25 -9.77 4.14
CA PRO A 412 26.23 -10.21 5.12
C PRO A 412 26.48 -9.16 6.22
N ASP A 413 27.00 -9.58 7.37
CA ASP A 413 27.36 -8.67 8.48
C ASP A 413 28.55 -7.75 8.14
N ASP A 414 29.48 -8.24 7.29
CA ASP A 414 30.63 -7.50 6.76
C ASP A 414 30.62 -7.59 5.22
N PRO A 415 29.70 -6.86 4.55
CA PRO A 415 29.50 -7.01 3.11
C PRO A 415 30.63 -6.36 2.33
N ARG A 416 31.12 -7.06 1.30
CA ARG A 416 32.05 -6.52 0.31
C ARG A 416 31.30 -6.10 -0.94
N ASP A 417 31.83 -5.10 -1.64
CA ASP A 417 31.27 -4.66 -2.91
C ASP A 417 31.09 -5.82 -3.90
N GLY A 418 29.86 -5.99 -4.41
CA GLY A 418 29.46 -7.10 -5.27
C GLY A 418 28.92 -8.33 -4.53
N ASP A 419 28.95 -8.36 -3.20
CA ASP A 419 28.35 -9.47 -2.44
C ASP A 419 26.83 -9.55 -2.69
N PRO A 420 26.25 -10.77 -2.71
CA PRO A 420 24.80 -10.93 -2.77
C PRO A 420 24.13 -10.22 -1.57
N SER A 421 23.17 -9.35 -1.87
CA SER A 421 22.35 -8.65 -0.88
C SER A 421 20.87 -8.68 -1.29
N PRO A 422 20.26 -9.87 -1.48
CA PRO A 422 18.90 -9.99 -2.00
C PRO A 422 17.87 -9.25 -1.16
N LEU A 423 16.87 -8.70 -1.85
CA LEU A 423 15.77 -7.94 -1.26
C LEU A 423 14.53 -8.84 -1.17
N THR A 424 13.96 -8.98 0.03
CA THR A 424 12.72 -9.75 0.21
C THR A 424 11.53 -8.80 0.32
N ILE A 425 10.55 -8.99 -0.57
CA ILE A 425 9.25 -8.32 -0.55
C ILE A 425 8.29 -9.19 0.25
N PRO A 426 7.52 -8.61 1.21
CA PRO A 426 6.56 -9.35 2.04
C PRO A 426 5.24 -9.65 1.29
N THR A 427 5.33 -10.18 0.08
CA THR A 427 4.22 -10.80 -0.65
C THR A 427 3.85 -12.15 0.00
N THR A 428 2.77 -12.78 -0.44
CA THR A 428 2.36 -14.12 0.03
C THR A 428 2.23 -15.08 -1.15
N PRO A 429 3.22 -15.98 -1.38
CA PRO A 429 4.46 -16.17 -0.61
C PRO A 429 5.47 -15.02 -0.80
N PRO A 430 6.46 -14.85 0.11
CA PRO A 430 7.46 -13.78 -0.01
C PRO A 430 8.29 -13.88 -1.30
N THR A 431 8.36 -12.79 -2.05
CA THR A 431 9.12 -12.68 -3.29
C THR A 431 10.52 -12.14 -2.99
N THR A 432 11.56 -12.84 -3.44
CA THR A 432 12.94 -12.39 -3.25
C THR A 432 13.56 -11.96 -4.57
N LEU A 433 14.04 -10.71 -4.63
CA LEU A 433 14.71 -10.15 -5.79
C LEU A 433 16.24 -10.26 -5.63
N PRO A 434 16.97 -10.66 -6.68
CA PRO A 434 18.42 -10.64 -6.67
C PRO A 434 18.91 -9.18 -6.62
N ALA A 435 19.87 -8.91 -5.75
CA ALA A 435 20.50 -7.60 -5.63
C ALA A 435 21.93 -7.79 -5.10
N ARG A 436 22.80 -6.81 -5.39
CA ARG A 436 24.18 -6.75 -4.91
C ARG A 436 24.38 -5.57 -3.98
N TYR A 437 25.25 -5.78 -3.00
CA TYR A 437 25.72 -4.72 -2.14
C TYR A 437 26.75 -3.86 -2.88
N TRP A 438 26.58 -2.55 -2.82
CA TRP A 438 27.54 -1.55 -3.28
C TRP A 438 27.63 -0.45 -2.23
N SER A 439 28.83 -0.20 -1.74
CA SER A 439 29.17 0.88 -0.82
C SER A 439 28.96 2.26 -1.46
N CYS A 440 28.76 3.29 -0.64
CA CYS A 440 28.67 4.67 -1.12
C CYS A 440 29.95 5.05 -1.89
N GLU A 441 31.11 4.65 -1.37
CA GLU A 441 32.44 4.92 -1.90
C GLU A 441 32.61 4.31 -3.30
N THR A 442 32.15 3.08 -3.52
CA THR A 442 32.24 2.44 -4.83
C THR A 442 31.27 3.06 -5.84
N ILE A 443 30.06 3.46 -5.42
CA ILE A 443 29.12 4.17 -6.30
C ILE A 443 29.69 5.55 -6.70
N GLU A 444 30.23 6.30 -5.74
CA GLU A 444 30.88 7.59 -5.97
C GLU A 444 32.08 7.49 -6.92
N ALA A 445 32.96 6.51 -6.69
CA ALA A 445 34.11 6.26 -7.56
C ALA A 445 33.67 5.93 -8.98
N ALA A 446 32.67 5.05 -9.15
CA ALA A 446 32.17 4.67 -10.46
C ALA A 446 31.49 5.84 -11.20
N LEU A 447 30.81 6.74 -10.48
CA LEU A 447 30.26 7.98 -11.05
C LEU A 447 31.38 8.92 -11.53
N GLY A 448 32.40 9.15 -10.70
CA GLY A 448 33.55 9.98 -11.08
C GLY A 448 34.32 9.44 -12.28
N GLU A 449 34.58 8.13 -12.31
CA GLU A 449 35.24 7.43 -13.43
C GLU A 449 34.43 7.49 -14.74
N THR A 450 33.14 7.80 -14.68
CA THR A 450 32.24 7.84 -15.84
C THR A 450 31.85 9.25 -16.26
N GLY A 451 32.51 10.29 -15.73
CA GLY A 451 32.33 11.68 -16.17
C GLY A 451 31.15 12.39 -15.50
N PHE A 452 30.82 12.01 -14.27
CA PHE A 452 29.97 12.78 -13.37
C PHE A 452 30.83 13.57 -12.38
N GLY A 453 30.38 14.78 -12.05
CA GLY A 453 30.99 15.61 -11.03
C GLY A 453 30.69 15.12 -9.61
N PRO A 454 30.92 15.97 -8.58
CA PRO A 454 30.70 15.60 -7.18
C PRO A 454 29.30 15.07 -6.91
N VAL A 455 29.24 13.97 -6.15
CA VAL A 455 27.99 13.31 -5.75
C VAL A 455 27.44 13.94 -4.47
N VAL A 456 26.14 14.17 -4.44
CA VAL A 456 25.42 14.65 -3.26
C VAL A 456 24.48 13.54 -2.79
N TRP A 457 24.63 13.13 -1.53
CA TRP A 457 23.76 12.17 -0.86
C TRP A 457 22.79 12.89 0.06
N GLU A 458 21.51 12.60 -0.10
CA GLU A 458 20.45 13.17 0.74
C GLU A 458 19.55 12.07 1.31
N PRO A 459 19.16 12.15 2.59
CA PRO A 459 18.15 11.27 3.13
C PRO A 459 16.80 11.54 2.45
N MET A 460 16.04 10.49 2.17
CA MET A 460 14.62 10.68 1.88
C MET A 460 13.93 11.38 3.05
N LYS A 461 12.99 12.27 2.75
CA LYS A 461 12.25 13.03 3.76
C LYS A 461 11.11 12.18 4.33
N GLY A 462 10.85 12.33 5.63
CA GLY A 462 9.76 11.61 6.31
C GLY A 462 10.09 10.16 6.67
N VAL A 463 11.34 9.74 6.57
CA VAL A 463 11.81 8.39 6.94
C VAL A 463 12.47 8.44 8.33
N PRO A 464 12.15 7.53 9.26
CA PRO A 464 12.88 7.41 10.51
C PRO A 464 14.34 7.03 10.25
N SER A 465 15.22 7.39 11.18
CA SER A 465 16.59 6.90 11.20
C SER A 465 16.69 5.60 12.00
N TYR A 466 17.58 4.71 11.56
CA TYR A 466 17.99 3.53 12.32
C TYR A 466 19.41 3.76 12.83
N ALA A 467 19.60 3.75 14.15
CA ALA A 467 20.89 4.04 14.79
C ALA A 467 21.55 5.37 14.32
N GLY A 468 20.75 6.37 13.94
CA GLY A 468 21.22 7.66 13.43
C GLY A 468 21.41 7.73 11.91
N GLU A 469 21.35 6.60 11.20
CA GLU A 469 21.44 6.54 9.73
C GLU A 469 20.04 6.55 9.09
N PRO A 470 19.81 7.33 8.01
CA PRO A 470 18.54 7.32 7.30
C PRO A 470 18.31 5.97 6.62
N VAL A 471 17.06 5.50 6.59
CA VAL A 471 16.78 4.17 6.02
C VAL A 471 17.00 4.13 4.50
N ASN A 472 16.74 5.23 3.81
CA ASN A 472 16.89 5.36 2.35
C ASN A 472 17.61 6.64 1.94
N LEU A 473 18.39 6.53 0.86
CA LEU A 473 19.22 7.62 0.35
C LEU A 473 18.91 7.91 -1.12
N LEU A 474 18.86 9.20 -1.44
CA LEU A 474 18.92 9.70 -2.79
C LEU A 474 20.35 10.14 -3.07
N LEU A 475 20.86 9.79 -4.25
CA LEU A 475 22.12 10.33 -4.75
C LEU A 475 21.83 11.17 -5.99
N SER A 476 22.44 12.34 -6.05
CA SER A 476 22.39 13.20 -7.22
C SER A 476 23.79 13.58 -7.69
N ALA A 477 23.96 13.67 -9.00
CA ALA A 477 25.19 14.08 -9.64
C ALA A 477 24.90 14.86 -10.93
N ARG A 478 25.89 15.60 -11.42
CA ARG A 478 25.81 16.30 -12.72
C ARG A 478 26.80 15.71 -13.69
N ALA A 479 26.39 15.56 -14.95
CA ALA A 479 27.30 15.24 -16.04
C ALA A 479 28.33 16.37 -16.19
N GLU A 480 29.62 16.05 -16.15
CA GLU A 480 30.67 17.04 -16.37
C GLU A 480 30.57 17.58 -17.80
N THR A 481 30.69 18.89 -17.95
CA THR A 481 30.79 19.54 -19.25
C THR A 481 32.14 19.21 -19.85
N VAL A 482 32.17 18.54 -21.00
CA VAL A 482 33.42 18.39 -21.76
C VAL A 482 33.81 19.78 -22.25
N PRO A 483 35.01 20.31 -21.89
CA PRO A 483 35.48 21.56 -22.47
C PRO A 483 35.50 21.41 -24.00
N ALA A 484 34.84 22.35 -24.69
CA ALA A 484 34.73 22.37 -26.15
C ALA A 484 36.09 22.46 -26.86
#